data_AF-A0A7Y5WF19-F1
#
_entry.id   AF-A0A7Y5WF19-F1
#
_cell.length_a   1.000
_cell.length_b   1.000
_cell.length_c   1.000
_cell.angle_alpha   90.00
_cell.angle_beta   90.00
_cell.angle_gamma   90.00
#
_symmetry.space_group_name_H-M   'P 1'
#
loop_
_entity.id
_entity.type
_entity.pdbx_description
1 polymer ?
#
loop_
_entity_poly.entity_id
_entity_poly.type
_entity_poly.pdbx_seq_one_letter_code
_entity_poly.pdbx_strand_id
1 'polypeptide(L)'
;MPQPRRARAARLATVVRSEQLSASLVRVVLGGDGLADFEPSEFADSYVKLVFLDPSVPRPLPRDERGRVVVDGLSDEPVRMRSYTVRS
;
A
#
# COMPACT_ATOMS: atom_id res chain seq x y z
N MET A 1 25.25 -12.92 -13.46
CA MET A 1 23.86 -13.02 -13.95
C MET A 1 23.02 -12.03 -13.16
N PRO A 2 22.37 -11.02 -13.78
CA PRO A 2 21.41 -10.18 -13.05
C PRO A 2 20.23 -11.05 -12.60
N GLN A 3 19.91 -11.00 -11.30
CA GLN A 3 18.74 -11.68 -10.77
C GLN A 3 17.47 -10.98 -11.28
N PRO A 4 16.42 -11.71 -11.69
CA PRO A 4 15.17 -11.08 -12.11
C PRO A 4 14.59 -10.26 -10.96
N ARG A 5 14.33 -8.98 -11.22
CA ARG A 5 13.72 -8.08 -10.24
C ARG A 5 12.32 -8.60 -9.92
N ARG A 6 12.10 -8.97 -8.65
CA ARG A 6 10.77 -9.36 -8.17
C ARG A 6 9.78 -8.21 -8.41
N ALA A 7 8.63 -8.53 -8.98
CA ALA A 7 7.57 -7.56 -9.24
C ALA A 7 7.13 -6.89 -7.93
N ARG A 8 6.86 -5.59 -7.98
CA ARG A 8 6.37 -4.85 -6.81
C ARG A 8 4.94 -5.28 -6.50
N ALA A 9 4.74 -5.86 -5.33
CA ALA A 9 3.44 -6.35 -4.88
C ALA A 9 2.97 -5.60 -3.63
N ALA A 10 1.78 -5.03 -3.67
CA ALA A 10 1.18 -4.25 -2.60
C ALA A 10 0.07 -5.04 -1.86
N ARG A 11 -0.01 -4.83 -0.54
CA ARG A 11 -1.15 -5.32 0.27
C ARG A 11 -2.37 -4.44 -0.01
N LEU A 12 -3.55 -5.04 -0.09
CA LEU A 12 -4.79 -4.29 -0.06
C LEU A 12 -5.19 -4.01 1.38
N ALA A 13 -5.61 -2.79 1.64
CA ALA A 13 -6.17 -2.38 2.91
C ALA A 13 -7.44 -1.57 2.65
N THR A 14 -8.35 -1.61 3.62
CA THR A 14 -9.56 -0.81 3.63
C THR A 14 -9.37 0.35 4.59
N VAL A 15 -9.75 1.55 4.16
CA VAL A 15 -9.87 2.70 5.07
C VAL A 15 -11.07 2.44 5.97
N VAL A 16 -10.83 2.21 7.26
CA VAL A 16 -11.91 1.95 8.24
C VAL A 16 -12.29 3.21 9.02
N ARG A 17 -11.38 4.18 9.13
CA ARG A 17 -11.62 5.49 9.75
C ARG A 17 -10.73 6.56 9.12
N SER A 18 -11.28 7.75 8.97
CA SER A 18 -10.54 8.97 8.67
C SER A 18 -10.82 10.02 9.75
N GLU A 19 -9.80 10.78 10.13
CA GLU A 19 -9.90 11.79 11.18
C GLU A 19 -9.03 13.00 10.83
N GLN A 20 -9.62 14.19 10.79
CA GLN A 20 -8.90 15.45 10.63
C GLN A 20 -8.39 15.91 12.01
N LEU A 21 -7.07 15.87 12.23
CA LEU A 21 -6.46 16.26 13.52
C LEU A 21 -6.12 17.75 13.59
N SER A 22 -5.86 18.38 12.45
CA SER A 22 -5.62 19.83 12.30
C SER A 22 -5.97 20.26 10.89
N ALA A 23 -5.87 21.55 10.54
CA ALA A 23 -6.15 22.03 9.18
C ALA A 23 -5.31 21.33 8.08
N SER A 24 -4.14 20.79 8.40
CA SER A 24 -3.22 20.18 7.44
C SER A 24 -2.86 18.71 7.74
N LEU A 25 -3.47 18.10 8.76
CA LEU A 25 -3.16 16.73 9.18
C LEU A 25 -4.40 15.84 9.22
N VAL A 26 -4.38 14.78 8.42
CA VAL A 26 -5.40 13.71 8.40
C VAL A 26 -4.77 12.41 8.87
N ARG A 27 -5.38 11.78 9.87
CA ARG A 27 -5.11 10.41 10.26
C ARG A 27 -6.04 9.48 9.50
N VAL A 28 -5.46 8.43 8.92
CA VAL A 28 -6.20 7.35 8.26
C VAL A 28 -5.91 6.06 9.00
N VAL A 29 -6.95 5.33 9.36
CA VAL A 29 -6.85 4.00 9.96
C VAL A 29 -7.14 2.98 8.86
N LEU A 30 -6.18 2.09 8.63
CA LEU A 30 -6.24 1.03 7.64
C LEU A 30 -6.51 -0.31 8.34
N GLY A 31 -7.44 -1.10 7.80
CA GLY A 31 -7.76 -2.44 8.26
C GLY A 31 -8.08 -3.39 7.11
N GLY A 32 -8.77 -4.48 7.42
CA GLY A 32 -9.17 -5.51 6.46
C GLY A 32 -8.17 -6.66 6.31
N ASP A 33 -8.62 -7.76 5.70
CA ASP A 33 -7.92 -9.05 5.70
C ASP A 33 -6.53 -9.02 5.05
N GLY A 34 -6.28 -8.11 4.10
CA GLY A 34 -4.97 -7.96 3.47
C GLY A 34 -3.86 -7.43 4.39
N LEU A 35 -4.23 -6.98 5.59
CA LEU A 35 -3.32 -6.58 6.67
C LEU A 35 -3.26 -7.59 7.82
N ALA A 36 -3.93 -8.75 7.73
CA ALA A 36 -4.01 -9.72 8.83
C ALA A 36 -2.64 -10.25 9.30
N ASP A 37 -1.65 -10.34 8.41
CA ASP A 37 -0.26 -10.75 8.68
C ASP A 37 0.72 -9.56 8.63
N PHE A 38 0.23 -8.33 8.78
CA PHE A 38 1.09 -7.15 8.89
C PHE A 38 1.48 -6.91 10.34
N GLU A 39 2.75 -7.14 10.66
CA GLU A 39 3.34 -6.81 11.96
C GLU A 39 4.39 -5.69 11.79
N PRO A 40 4.22 -4.53 12.44
CA PRO A 40 5.26 -3.51 12.47
C PRO A 40 6.46 -3.98 13.32
N SER A 41 7.61 -3.36 13.08
CA SER A 41 8.83 -3.61 13.86
C SER A 41 8.65 -3.19 15.33
N GLU A 42 9.02 -4.08 16.26
CA GLU A 42 9.01 -3.81 17.71
C GLU A 42 10.11 -2.82 18.13
N PHE A 43 11.26 -2.87 17.45
CA PHE A 43 12.48 -2.17 17.89
C PHE A 43 12.73 -0.86 17.15
N ALA A 44 11.89 -0.50 16.18
CA ALA A 44 12.10 0.67 15.33
C ALA A 44 10.79 1.17 14.72
N ASP A 45 10.72 2.48 14.47
CA ASP A 45 9.61 3.08 13.75
C ASP A 45 9.42 2.41 12.38
N SER A 46 8.20 1.97 12.12
CA SER A 46 7.83 1.36 10.85
C SER A 46 7.29 2.41 9.89
N TYR A 47 7.71 2.35 8.63
CA TYR A 47 7.14 3.13 7.55
C TYR A 47 6.53 2.22 6.48
N VAL A 48 5.44 2.68 5.88
CA VAL A 48 4.79 2.03 4.74
C VAL A 48 4.74 2.97 3.56
N LYS A 49 4.74 2.40 2.36
CA LYS A 49 4.46 3.14 1.12
C LYS A 49 3.04 2.86 0.70
N LEU A 50 2.20 3.88 0.68
CA LEU A 50 0.88 3.78 0.07
C LEU A 50 1.00 4.01 -1.44
N VAL A 51 0.34 3.15 -2.19
CA VAL A 51 0.28 3.16 -3.66
C VAL A 51 -1.06 3.77 -4.05
N PHE A 52 -1.05 4.90 -4.75
CA PHE A 52 -2.25 5.57 -5.24
C PHE A 52 -2.42 5.24 -6.73
N LEU A 53 -3.44 4.43 -7.02
CA LEU A 53 -3.79 4.05 -8.37
C LEU A 53 -4.66 5.13 -9.02
N ASP A 54 -4.45 5.34 -10.32
CA ASP A 54 -5.35 6.18 -11.10
C ASP A 54 -6.74 5.52 -11.19
N PRO A 55 -7.84 6.29 -11.13
CA PRO A 55 -9.18 5.75 -11.29
C PRO A 55 -9.41 5.00 -12.61
N SER A 56 -8.65 5.31 -13.65
CA SER A 56 -8.71 4.64 -14.96
C SER A 56 -8.10 3.24 -14.98
N VAL A 57 -7.34 2.84 -13.95
CA VAL A 57 -6.73 1.50 -13.87
C VAL A 57 -7.82 0.43 -13.87
N PRO A 58 -7.83 -0.51 -14.84
CA PRO A 58 -8.85 -1.55 -14.96
C PRO A 58 -9.02 -2.40 -13.69
N ARG A 59 -10.24 -2.87 -13.49
CA ARG A 59 -10.62 -3.80 -12.41
C ARG A 59 -11.10 -5.13 -13.02
N PRO A 60 -10.84 -6.30 -12.38
CA PRO A 60 -10.13 -6.46 -11.11
C PRO A 60 -8.62 -6.23 -11.24
N LEU A 61 -7.98 -5.82 -10.14
CA LEU A 61 -6.52 -5.63 -10.12
C LEU A 61 -5.80 -6.97 -10.25
N PRO A 62 -4.69 -7.05 -11.00
CA PRO A 62 -3.88 -8.25 -11.11
C PRO A 62 -3.28 -8.62 -9.75
N ARG A 63 -3.21 -9.92 -9.45
CA ARG A 63 -2.72 -10.44 -8.18
C ARG A 63 -1.59 -11.44 -8.38
N ASP A 64 -0.64 -11.45 -7.45
CA ASP A 64 0.36 -12.50 -7.35
C ASP A 64 -0.19 -13.75 -6.65
N GLU A 65 0.62 -14.81 -6.57
CA GLU A 65 0.29 -16.08 -5.90
C GLU A 65 -0.06 -15.92 -4.42
N ARG A 66 0.35 -14.80 -3.79
CA ARG A 66 0.06 -14.47 -2.39
C ARG A 66 -1.16 -13.56 -2.26
N GLY A 67 -1.89 -13.33 -3.35
CA GLY A 67 -3.07 -12.48 -3.41
C GLY A 67 -2.77 -10.97 -3.34
N ARG A 68 -1.51 -10.54 -3.43
CA ARG A 68 -1.11 -9.12 -3.38
C ARG A 68 -1.28 -8.48 -4.76
N VAL A 69 -1.57 -7.18 -4.80
CA VAL A 69 -1.73 -6.46 -6.07
C VAL A 69 -0.37 -6.26 -6.73
N VAL A 70 -0.22 -6.72 -7.96
CA VAL A 70 0.96 -6.46 -8.78
C VAL A 70 0.88 -5.03 -9.30
N VAL A 71 1.81 -4.18 -8.88
CA VAL A 71 1.81 -2.74 -9.20
C VAL A 71 2.53 -2.43 -10.51
N ASP A 72 3.51 -3.28 -10.86
CA ASP A 72 4.27 -3.11 -12.10
C ASP A 72 3.34 -3.35 -13.31
N GLY A 73 3.33 -2.41 -14.26
CA GLY A 73 2.50 -2.49 -15.47
C GLY A 73 1.03 -2.07 -15.30
N LEU A 74 0.63 -1.51 -14.15
CA LEU A 74 -0.72 -0.96 -13.98
C LEU A 74 -0.97 0.34 -14.76
N SER A 75 0.09 1.05 -15.14
CA SER A 75 0.05 2.27 -15.94
C SER A 75 1.36 2.44 -16.70
N ASP A 76 1.30 3.14 -17.83
CA ASP A 76 2.49 3.57 -18.58
C ASP A 76 3.31 4.61 -17.78
N GLU A 77 2.60 5.44 -17.01
CA GLU A 77 3.20 6.40 -16.09
C GLU A 77 3.58 5.76 -14.74
N PRO A 78 4.59 6.27 -14.02
CA PRO A 78 4.94 5.77 -12.70
C PRO A 78 3.80 5.93 -11.69
N VAL A 79 3.44 4.84 -11.01
CA VAL A 79 2.41 4.87 -9.96
C VAL A 79 2.87 5.76 -8.80
N ARG A 80 1.98 6.66 -8.36
CA ARG A 80 2.27 7.60 -7.27
C ARG A 80 2.38 6.85 -5.94
N MET A 81 3.51 7.05 -5.26
CA MET A 81 3.75 6.48 -3.94
C MET A 81 4.03 7.58 -2.93
N ARG A 82 3.53 7.42 -1.70
CA ARG A 82 3.86 8.28 -0.56
C ARG A 82 4.24 7.43 0.65
N SER A 83 5.30 7.85 1.35
CA SER A 83 5.75 7.21 2.57
C SER A 83 4.99 7.78 3.77
N TYR A 84 4.55 6.89 4.65
CA TYR A 84 3.86 7.24 5.90
C TYR A 84 4.43 6.43 7.05
N THR A 85 4.48 7.04 8.23
CA THR A 85 4.85 6.35 9.48
C THR A 85 3.64 5.60 10.03
N VAL A 86 3.87 4.36 10.46
CA VAL A 86 2.88 3.54 11.17
C VAL A 86 2.86 3.95 12.63
N ARG A 87 1.66 4.08 13.20
CA ARG A 87 1.44 4.35 14.62
C ARG A 87 0.51 3.26 15.15
N SER A 88 1.00 2.46 16.09
CA SER A 88 0.26 1.42 16.81
C SER A 88 -0.25 1.95 18.15
#